data_AF-A0A173ZE44-F1
#
_entry.id   AF-A0A173ZE44-F1
#
_cell.length_a   1.000
_cell.length_b   1.000
_cell.length_c   1.000
_cell.angle_alpha   90.00
_cell.angle_beta   90.00
_cell.angle_gamma   90.00
#
_symmetry.space_group_name_H-M   'P 1'
#
loop_
_entity.id
_entity.type
_entity.pdbx_description
1 polymer ?
#
loop_
_entity_poly.entity_id
_entity_poly.type
_entity_poly.pdbx_seq_one_letter_code
_entity_poly.pdbx_strand_id
1 'polypeptide(L)'
;MKKHKSLITIGTLIMLICIPLFIAFMFNFKFIITDTQNDWIGFWGGYLGAIVGGMITLYVMFETNKEARENIKETINNDNELAKREEKIEYFNRLASVSADYLSASSNMCAVLKKTMTQLNFETYFSSYESIYFAARKQIELEILLKTRKDTYRVNEIIEKMREIEEHSNKVQEEYERICKEALEDKKPADKINREEFFGCVNGMFDRIPNFLKTVEKIIYDNINK
;
A
#
# COMPACT_ATOMS: atom_id res chain seq x y z
N MET A 1 -8.84 0.43 38.11
CA MET A 1 -7.42 0.86 38.20
C MET A 1 -7.17 2.18 38.96
N LYS A 2 -7.97 3.26 38.84
CA LYS A 2 -7.76 4.53 39.57
C LYS A 2 -7.82 4.40 41.11
N LYS A 3 -8.75 3.59 41.66
CA LYS A 3 -8.91 3.42 43.12
C LYS A 3 -7.68 2.78 43.81
N HIS A 4 -7.01 1.83 43.18
CA HIS A 4 -5.82 1.17 43.78
C HIS A 4 -4.60 2.08 43.82
N LYS A 5 -4.40 2.93 42.79
CA LYS A 5 -3.29 3.90 42.76
C LYS A 5 -3.40 4.94 43.88
N SER A 6 -4.61 5.38 44.21
CA SER A 6 -4.89 6.30 45.33
C SER A 6 -4.67 5.64 46.69
N LEU A 7 -5.03 4.36 46.86
CA LEU A 7 -4.82 3.64 48.12
C LEU A 7 -3.31 3.44 48.41
N ILE A 8 -2.52 3.13 47.38
CA ILE A 8 -1.08 2.92 47.51
C ILE A 8 -0.37 4.22 47.87
N THR A 9 -0.71 5.34 47.21
CA THR A 9 -0.10 6.65 47.51
C THR A 9 -0.42 7.14 48.93
N ILE A 10 -1.65 6.94 49.39
CA ILE A 10 -2.05 7.27 50.77
C ILE A 10 -1.31 6.37 51.77
N GLY A 11 -1.18 5.08 51.50
CA GLY A 11 -0.43 4.14 52.35
C GLY A 11 1.05 4.48 52.48
N THR A 12 1.71 4.88 51.39
CA THR A 12 3.12 5.30 51.40
C THR A 12 3.31 6.59 52.21
N LEU A 13 2.38 7.56 52.08
CA LEU A 13 2.42 8.82 52.84
C LEU A 13 2.23 8.60 54.36
N ILE A 14 1.34 7.66 54.74
CA ILE A 14 1.12 7.30 56.15
C ILE A 14 2.36 6.61 56.73
N MET A 15 2.97 5.66 56.00
CA MET A 15 4.22 5.01 56.43
C MET A 15 5.35 6.01 56.64
N LEU A 16 5.49 6.96 55.71
CA LEU A 16 6.41 8.08 55.80
C LEU A 16 6.26 8.81 57.14
N ILE A 17 5.05 9.16 57.55
CA ILE A 17 4.82 9.91 58.80
C ILE A 17 4.92 9.03 60.06
N CYS A 18 4.46 7.78 59.98
CA CYS A 18 4.40 6.87 61.12
C CYS A 18 5.77 6.35 61.55
N ILE A 19 6.71 6.12 60.63
CA ILE A 19 8.05 5.59 60.96
C ILE A 19 8.85 6.57 61.86
N PRO A 20 8.96 7.88 61.55
CA PRO A 20 9.60 8.85 62.42
C PRO A 20 8.89 9.03 63.77
N LEU A 21 7.54 9.00 63.78
CA LEU A 21 6.75 9.08 65.02
C LEU A 21 6.98 7.85 65.91
N PHE A 22 7.05 6.66 65.33
CA PHE A 22 7.32 5.42 66.06
C PHE A 22 8.73 5.42 66.64
N ILE A 23 9.73 5.86 65.86
CA ILE A 23 11.11 6.00 66.32
C ILE A 23 11.17 7.01 67.48
N ALA A 24 10.59 8.21 67.32
CA ALA A 24 10.54 9.23 68.38
C ALA A 24 9.82 8.76 69.66
N PHE A 25 8.78 7.93 69.51
CA PHE A 25 8.09 7.29 70.63
C PHE A 25 9.01 6.29 71.36
N MET A 26 9.77 5.46 70.64
CA MET A 26 10.73 4.52 71.26
C MET A 26 11.83 5.23 72.05
N PHE A 27 12.28 6.42 71.64
CA PHE A 27 13.26 7.22 72.38
C PHE A 27 12.73 7.73 73.73
N ASN A 28 11.43 8.01 73.86
CA ASN A 28 10.83 8.48 75.12
C ASN A 28 10.85 7.42 76.23
N PHE A 29 10.88 6.13 75.88
CA PHE A 29 10.89 5.02 76.85
C PHE A 29 12.30 4.58 77.28
N LYS A 30 13.37 5.30 76.89
CA LYS A 30 14.79 4.97 77.22
C LYS A 30 15.19 3.52 76.88
N PHE A 31 14.53 2.88 75.92
CA PHE A 31 14.84 1.50 75.51
C PHE A 31 16.18 1.39 74.76
N ILE A 32 16.68 2.51 74.22
CA ILE A 32 17.96 2.65 73.51
C ILE A 32 18.73 3.78 74.21
N ILE A 33 19.86 3.45 74.85
CA ILE A 33 20.76 4.44 75.46
C ILE A 33 21.74 4.88 74.37
N THR A 34 21.62 6.11 73.89
CA THR A 34 22.59 6.73 72.98
C THR A 34 22.82 8.17 73.42
N ASP A 35 24.05 8.47 73.82
CA ASP A 35 24.48 9.78 74.31
C ASP A 35 24.99 10.63 73.14
N THR A 36 24.16 10.76 72.09
CA THR A 36 24.57 11.37 70.82
C THR A 36 23.46 12.27 70.27
N GLN A 37 23.39 13.50 70.79
CA GLN A 37 22.54 14.57 70.23
C GLN A 37 22.84 14.85 68.74
N ASN A 38 24.03 14.49 68.24
CA ASN A 38 24.46 14.70 66.87
C ASN A 38 24.06 13.59 65.87
N ASP A 39 23.67 12.39 66.31
CA ASP A 39 23.37 11.29 65.36
C ASP A 39 22.01 11.46 64.66
N TRP A 40 21.12 12.24 65.27
CA TRP A 40 19.79 12.53 64.74
C TRP A 40 19.79 13.42 63.50
N ILE A 41 20.76 14.33 63.38
CA ILE A 41 20.85 15.19 62.20
C ILE A 41 21.22 14.36 60.95
N GLY A 42 22.03 13.32 61.14
CA GLY A 42 22.36 12.34 60.10
C GLY A 42 21.14 11.49 59.70
N PHE A 43 20.33 11.07 60.67
CA PHE A 43 19.07 10.36 60.39
C PHE A 43 18.08 11.21 59.60
N TRP A 44 17.78 12.43 60.05
CA TRP A 44 16.85 13.33 59.33
C TRP A 44 17.38 13.76 57.97
N GLY A 45 18.70 13.96 57.83
CA GLY A 45 19.35 14.24 56.55
C GLY A 45 19.23 13.07 55.57
N GLY A 46 19.47 11.84 56.02
CA GLY A 46 19.30 10.63 55.20
C GLY A 46 17.85 10.35 54.85
N TYR A 47 16.93 10.55 55.80
CA TYR A 47 15.50 10.35 55.61
C TYR A 47 14.90 11.37 54.63
N LEU A 48 15.16 12.68 54.82
CA LEU A 48 14.72 13.71 53.87
C LEU A 48 15.38 13.53 52.50
N GLY A 49 16.67 13.18 52.47
CA GLY A 49 17.40 12.85 51.23
C GLY A 49 16.77 11.69 50.47
N ALA A 50 16.35 10.62 51.16
CA ALA A 50 15.69 9.46 50.56
C ALA A 50 14.31 9.82 49.97
N ILE A 51 13.54 10.69 50.64
CA ILE A 51 12.24 11.15 50.16
C ILE A 51 12.41 11.99 48.90
N VAL A 52 13.31 12.98 48.95
CA VAL A 52 13.59 13.86 47.81
C VAL A 52 14.17 13.06 46.65
N GLY A 53 15.12 12.16 46.89
CA GLY A 53 15.69 11.27 45.88
C GLY A 53 14.64 10.33 45.25
N GLY A 54 13.74 9.77 46.06
CA GLY A 54 12.62 8.96 45.58
C GLY A 54 11.62 9.75 44.72
N MET A 55 11.28 10.99 45.14
CA MET A 55 10.40 11.88 44.35
C MET A 55 11.04 12.28 43.02
N ILE A 56 12.33 12.62 43.00
CA ILE A 56 13.06 12.93 41.76
C ILE A 56 13.10 11.72 40.83
N THR A 57 13.39 10.53 41.37
CA THR A 57 13.42 9.29 40.58
C THR A 57 12.06 8.98 39.97
N LEU A 58 10.97 9.11 40.73
CA LEU A 58 9.62 8.94 40.22
C LEU A 58 9.27 9.97 39.16
N TYR A 59 9.62 11.24 39.39
CA TYR A 59 9.39 12.32 38.43
C TYR A 59 10.09 12.05 37.09
N VAL A 60 11.39 11.75 37.13
CA VAL A 60 12.18 11.39 35.93
C VAL A 60 11.57 10.17 35.24
N MET A 61 11.23 9.12 36.00
CA MET A 61 10.60 7.92 35.43
C MET A 61 9.26 8.21 34.76
N PHE A 62 8.44 9.12 35.31
CA PHE A 62 7.18 9.52 34.69
C PHE A 62 7.41 10.30 33.39
N GLU A 63 8.36 11.23 33.37
CA GLU A 63 8.70 12.01 32.18
C GLU A 63 9.29 11.12 31.09
N THR A 64 10.28 10.27 31.42
CA THR A 64 10.85 9.30 30.47
C THR A 64 9.80 8.36 29.91
N ASN A 65 8.85 7.87 30.73
CA ASN A 65 7.77 7.02 30.23
C ASN A 65 6.76 7.77 29.36
N LYS A 66 6.60 9.08 29.55
CA LYS A 66 5.73 9.92 28.72
C LYS A 66 6.40 10.17 27.37
N GLU A 67 7.66 10.62 27.37
CA GLU A 67 8.47 10.79 26.16
C GLU A 67 8.57 9.48 25.36
N ALA A 68 8.85 8.35 26.02
CA ALA A 68 8.90 7.05 25.35
C ALA A 68 7.57 6.70 24.66
N ARG A 69 6.42 7.01 25.30
CA ARG A 69 5.10 6.78 24.70
C ARG A 69 4.82 7.73 23.52
N GLU A 70 5.28 8.97 23.60
CA GLU A 70 5.13 9.94 22.52
C GLU A 70 6.00 9.56 21.32
N ASN A 71 7.26 9.21 21.55
CA ASN A 71 8.19 8.72 20.53
C ASN A 71 7.64 7.47 19.84
N ILE A 72 7.14 6.48 20.58
CA ILE A 72 6.55 5.26 19.99
C ILE A 72 5.34 5.61 19.12
N LYS A 73 4.48 6.54 19.55
CA LYS A 73 3.32 6.96 18.75
C LYS A 73 3.75 7.66 17.47
N GLU A 74 4.76 8.52 17.55
CA GLU A 74 5.31 9.22 16.39
C GLU A 74 5.93 8.22 15.39
N THR A 75 6.72 7.25 15.88
CA THR A 75 7.27 6.17 15.05
C THR A 75 6.17 5.38 14.36
N ILE A 76 5.15 4.91 15.09
CA ILE A 76 4.03 4.17 14.51
C ILE A 76 3.29 5.00 13.45
N ASN A 77 3.10 6.30 13.69
CA ASN A 77 2.44 7.17 12.73
C ASN A 77 3.28 7.35 11.46
N ASN A 78 4.58 7.56 11.60
CA ASN A 78 5.52 7.67 10.49
C ASN A 78 5.58 6.37 9.68
N ASP A 79 5.66 5.22 10.36
CA ASP A 79 5.68 3.89 9.72
C ASP A 79 4.39 3.64 8.94
N ASN A 80 3.22 4.02 9.48
CA ASN A 80 1.95 3.91 8.76
C ASN A 80 1.88 4.81 7.53
N GLU A 81 2.40 6.04 7.60
CA GLU A 81 2.46 6.95 6.44
C GLU A 81 3.42 6.44 5.37
N LEU A 82 4.57 5.86 5.77
CA LEU A 82 5.50 5.20 4.85
C LEU A 82 4.84 3.99 4.18
N ALA A 83 4.16 3.13 4.94
CA ALA A 83 3.47 1.96 4.40
C ALA A 83 2.41 2.35 3.36
N LYS A 84 1.60 3.40 3.64
CA LYS A 84 0.62 3.92 2.66
C LYS A 84 1.30 4.42 1.38
N ARG A 85 2.44 5.09 1.51
CA ARG A 85 3.22 5.57 0.36
C ARG A 85 3.79 4.41 -0.46
N GLU A 86 4.29 3.37 0.20
CA GLU A 86 4.80 2.16 -0.45
C GLU A 86 3.68 1.42 -1.19
N GLU A 87 2.53 1.18 -0.55
CA GLU A 87 1.37 0.54 -1.19
C GLU A 87 0.90 1.31 -2.43
N LYS A 88 0.92 2.65 -2.37
CA LYS A 88 0.58 3.52 -3.50
C LYS A 88 1.58 3.38 -4.65
N ILE A 89 2.87 3.40 -4.36
CA ILE A 89 3.93 3.21 -5.37
C ILE A 89 3.83 1.81 -5.99
N GLU A 90 3.62 0.78 -5.18
CA GLU A 90 3.46 -0.60 -5.64
C GLU A 90 2.27 -0.73 -6.59
N TYR A 91 1.12 -0.15 -6.23
CA TYR A 91 -0.06 -0.13 -7.09
C TYR A 91 0.23 0.51 -8.46
N PHE A 92 0.86 1.68 -8.49
CA PHE A 92 1.16 2.36 -9.77
C PHE A 92 2.25 1.67 -10.58
N ASN A 93 3.24 1.04 -9.95
CA ASN A 93 4.22 0.19 -10.63
C ASN A 93 3.54 -1.01 -11.28
N ARG A 94 2.62 -1.66 -10.57
CA ARG A 94 1.83 -2.76 -11.11
C ARG A 94 0.93 -2.28 -12.25
N LEU A 95 0.30 -1.10 -12.12
CA LEU A 95 -0.52 -0.51 -13.17
C LEU A 95 0.29 -0.23 -14.44
N ALA A 96 1.49 0.34 -14.31
CA ALA A 96 2.39 0.57 -15.44
C ALA A 96 2.75 -0.75 -16.14
N SER A 97 3.14 -1.76 -15.36
CA SER A 97 3.53 -3.08 -15.86
C SER A 97 2.38 -3.78 -16.62
N VAL A 98 1.20 -3.89 -15.99
CA VAL A 98 0.04 -4.54 -16.60
C VAL A 98 -0.46 -3.77 -17.83
N SER A 99 -0.38 -2.43 -17.81
CA SER A 99 -0.69 -1.60 -18.98
C SER A 99 0.26 -1.88 -20.15
N ALA A 100 1.56 -2.00 -19.89
CA ALA A 100 2.55 -2.33 -20.92
C ALA A 100 2.34 -3.75 -21.47
N ASP A 101 2.08 -4.73 -20.61
CA ASP A 101 1.76 -6.11 -20.99
C ASP A 101 0.52 -6.18 -21.90
N TYR A 102 -0.55 -5.45 -21.55
CA TYR A 102 -1.77 -5.39 -22.35
C TYR A 102 -1.51 -4.84 -23.75
N LEU A 103 -0.75 -3.74 -23.86
CA LEU A 103 -0.43 -3.15 -25.15
C LEU A 103 0.48 -4.04 -25.99
N SER A 104 1.45 -4.68 -25.36
CA SER A 104 2.34 -5.66 -26.01
C SER A 104 1.54 -6.83 -26.55
N ALA A 105 0.63 -7.39 -25.74
CA ALA A 105 -0.26 -8.47 -26.15
C ALA A 105 -1.17 -8.06 -27.31
N SER A 106 -1.79 -6.87 -27.25
CA SER A 106 -2.66 -6.33 -28.30
C SER A 106 -1.90 -6.08 -29.61
N SER A 107 -0.68 -5.56 -29.52
CA SER A 107 0.20 -5.35 -30.67
C SER A 107 0.61 -6.68 -31.31
N ASN A 108 0.97 -7.67 -30.49
CA ASN A 108 1.32 -9.00 -30.95
C ASN A 108 0.15 -9.69 -31.62
N MET A 109 -1.06 -9.59 -31.05
CA MET A 109 -2.29 -10.07 -31.68
C MET A 109 -2.45 -9.46 -33.08
N CYS A 110 -2.38 -8.14 -33.23
CA CYS A 110 -2.44 -7.49 -34.54
C CYS A 110 -1.39 -8.03 -35.52
N ALA A 111 -0.15 -8.20 -35.08
CA ALA A 111 0.94 -8.71 -35.91
C ALA A 111 0.68 -10.15 -36.38
N VAL A 112 0.22 -11.02 -35.48
CA VAL A 112 -0.10 -12.41 -35.80
C VAL A 112 -1.28 -12.50 -36.76
N LEU A 113 -2.37 -11.76 -36.49
CA LEU A 113 -3.53 -11.74 -37.40
C LEU A 113 -3.15 -11.23 -38.78
N LYS A 114 -2.33 -10.18 -38.85
CA LYS A 114 -1.79 -9.66 -40.12
C LYS A 114 -0.99 -10.71 -40.88
N LYS A 115 -0.16 -11.49 -40.18
CA LYS A 115 0.59 -12.60 -40.77
C LYS A 115 -0.34 -13.66 -41.33
N THR A 116 -1.35 -14.08 -40.56
CA THR A 116 -2.35 -15.06 -40.99
C THR A 116 -3.11 -14.61 -42.25
N MET A 117 -3.40 -13.31 -42.38
CA MET A 117 -4.04 -12.75 -43.58
C MET A 117 -3.18 -12.82 -44.85
N THR A 118 -1.88 -13.02 -44.71
CA THR A 118 -0.93 -13.17 -45.83
C THR A 118 -0.56 -14.61 -46.11
N GLN A 119 -0.62 -15.48 -45.10
CA GLN A 119 -0.13 -16.87 -45.16
C GLN A 119 -1.10 -17.84 -44.47
N LEU A 120 -2.39 -17.81 -44.85
CA LEU A 120 -3.43 -18.60 -44.18
C LEU A 120 -3.14 -20.11 -44.25
N ASN A 121 -2.83 -20.70 -43.10
CA ASN A 121 -2.63 -22.14 -42.91
C ASN A 121 -3.00 -22.51 -41.46
N PHE A 122 -3.00 -23.81 -41.14
CA PHE A 122 -3.40 -24.30 -39.82
C PHE A 122 -2.56 -23.71 -38.68
N GLU A 123 -1.24 -23.59 -38.87
CA GLU A 123 -0.31 -23.09 -37.86
C GLU A 123 -0.53 -21.59 -37.55
N THR A 124 -0.70 -20.77 -38.59
CA THR A 124 -0.97 -19.33 -38.46
C THR A 124 -2.36 -19.07 -37.91
N TYR A 125 -3.35 -19.87 -38.30
CA TYR A 125 -4.69 -19.85 -37.71
C TYR A 125 -4.64 -20.17 -36.21
N PHE A 126 -3.99 -21.27 -35.82
CA PHE A 126 -3.85 -21.64 -34.40
C PHE A 126 -3.12 -20.54 -33.60
N SER A 127 -2.01 -20.02 -34.11
CA SER A 127 -1.26 -18.92 -33.49
C SER A 127 -2.13 -17.67 -33.30
N SER A 128 -3.05 -17.40 -34.23
CA SER A 128 -4.00 -16.29 -34.16
C SER A 128 -4.93 -16.42 -32.97
N TYR A 129 -5.54 -17.60 -32.77
CA TYR A 129 -6.38 -17.87 -31.61
C TYR A 129 -5.62 -17.66 -30.30
N GLU A 130 -4.42 -18.23 -30.17
CA GLU A 130 -3.61 -18.04 -28.95
C GLU A 130 -3.33 -16.56 -28.67
N SER A 131 -3.00 -15.79 -29.71
CA SER A 131 -2.72 -14.36 -29.57
C SER A 131 -3.96 -13.55 -29.15
N ILE A 132 -5.14 -13.89 -29.66
CA ILE A 132 -6.42 -13.25 -29.29
C ILE A 132 -6.74 -13.53 -27.81
N TYR A 133 -6.69 -14.79 -27.39
CA TYR A 133 -6.96 -15.18 -26.00
C TYR A 133 -5.97 -14.54 -25.03
N PHE A 134 -4.70 -14.45 -25.41
CA PHE A 134 -3.68 -13.83 -24.60
C PHE A 134 -3.93 -12.32 -24.42
N ALA A 135 -4.28 -11.60 -25.49
CA ALA A 135 -4.64 -10.18 -25.42
C ALA A 135 -5.88 -9.95 -24.54
N ALA A 136 -6.95 -10.74 -24.73
CA ALA A 136 -8.16 -10.66 -23.92
C ALA A 136 -7.88 -10.90 -22.43
N ARG A 137 -7.01 -11.88 -22.09
CA ARG A 137 -6.60 -12.12 -20.70
C ARG A 137 -5.91 -10.90 -20.09
N LYS A 138 -5.00 -10.26 -20.82
CA LYS A 138 -4.28 -9.08 -20.33
C LYS A 138 -5.19 -7.86 -20.19
N GLN A 139 -6.19 -7.72 -21.07
CA GLN A 139 -7.23 -6.71 -20.93
C GLN A 139 -8.01 -6.87 -19.61
N ILE A 140 -8.47 -8.09 -19.32
CA ILE A 140 -9.21 -8.39 -18.08
C ILE A 140 -8.34 -8.12 -16.85
N GLU A 141 -7.05 -8.50 -16.90
CA GLU A 141 -6.10 -8.23 -15.81
C GLU A 141 -5.99 -6.72 -15.52
N LEU A 142 -5.86 -5.90 -16.56
CA LEU A 142 -5.81 -4.45 -16.45
C LEU A 142 -7.12 -3.86 -15.91
N GLU A 143 -8.26 -4.34 -16.42
CA GLU A 143 -9.57 -3.85 -16.00
C GLU A 143 -9.83 -4.13 -14.52
N ILE A 144 -9.48 -5.33 -14.04
CA ILE A 144 -9.58 -5.69 -12.61
C ILE A 144 -8.74 -4.74 -11.76
N LEU A 145 -7.49 -4.50 -12.16
CA LEU A 145 -6.58 -3.62 -11.43
C LEU A 145 -7.10 -2.17 -11.35
N LEU A 146 -7.67 -1.66 -12.44
CA LEU A 146 -8.26 -0.33 -12.50
C LEU A 146 -9.52 -0.24 -11.62
N LYS A 147 -10.41 -1.24 -11.70
CA LYS A 147 -11.65 -1.27 -10.90
C LYS A 147 -11.40 -1.36 -9.39
N THR A 148 -10.34 -2.07 -8.98
CA THR A 148 -10.03 -2.33 -7.55
C THR A 148 -9.70 -1.06 -6.75
N ARG A 149 -9.27 0.02 -7.41
CA ARG A 149 -8.91 1.29 -6.77
C ARG A 149 -9.52 2.51 -7.45
N LYS A 150 -10.59 2.32 -8.22
CA LYS A 150 -11.27 3.38 -8.99
C LYS A 150 -11.76 4.54 -8.10
N ASP A 151 -12.21 4.24 -6.89
CA ASP A 151 -12.73 5.23 -5.95
C ASP A 151 -11.61 5.95 -5.18
N THR A 152 -10.41 5.37 -5.14
CA THR A 152 -9.24 5.92 -4.45
C THR A 152 -8.39 6.79 -5.37
N TYR A 153 -8.20 6.37 -6.62
CA TYR A 153 -7.29 7.01 -7.57
C TYR A 153 -8.02 7.49 -8.81
N ARG A 154 -7.52 8.57 -9.41
CA ARG A 154 -8.09 9.17 -10.62
C ARG A 154 -7.72 8.38 -11.88
N VAL A 155 -8.26 7.18 -12.01
CA VAL A 155 -7.95 6.23 -13.11
C VAL A 155 -9.03 6.14 -14.19
N ASN A 156 -10.11 6.93 -14.10
CA ASN A 156 -11.23 6.90 -15.05
C ASN A 156 -10.80 7.15 -16.51
N GLU A 157 -9.87 8.10 -16.72
CA GLU A 157 -9.35 8.42 -18.05
C GLU A 157 -8.57 7.23 -18.65
N ILE A 158 -7.87 6.42 -17.83
CA ILE A 158 -7.25 5.17 -18.30
C ILE A 158 -8.32 4.16 -18.73
N ILE A 159 -9.40 4.02 -17.94
CA ILE A 159 -10.51 3.11 -18.25
C ILE A 159 -11.17 3.50 -19.58
N GLU A 160 -11.40 4.80 -19.81
CA GLU A 160 -11.95 5.29 -21.08
C GLU A 160 -11.02 4.98 -22.26
N LYS A 161 -9.73 5.25 -22.14
CA LYS A 161 -8.75 4.94 -23.19
C LYS A 161 -8.57 3.45 -23.43
N MET A 162 -8.67 2.63 -22.39
CA MET A 162 -8.67 1.17 -22.52
C MET A 162 -9.88 0.69 -23.34
N ARG A 163 -11.07 1.25 -23.09
CA ARG A 163 -12.28 0.92 -23.87
C ARG A 163 -12.17 1.31 -25.33
N GLU A 164 -11.53 2.43 -25.66
CA GLU A 164 -11.26 2.81 -27.05
C GLU A 164 -10.42 1.75 -27.79
N ILE A 165 -9.41 1.18 -27.11
CA ILE A 165 -8.57 0.10 -27.66
C ILE A 165 -9.37 -1.20 -27.77
N GLU A 166 -10.13 -1.56 -26.73
CA GLU A 166 -11.01 -2.73 -26.72
C GLU A 166 -12.00 -2.72 -27.90
N GLU A 167 -12.67 -1.59 -28.14
CA GLU A 167 -13.62 -1.47 -29.25
C GLU A 167 -12.95 -1.76 -30.61
N HIS A 168 -11.71 -1.28 -30.80
CA HIS A 168 -10.96 -1.53 -32.02
C HIS A 168 -10.42 -2.97 -32.08
N SER A 169 -10.03 -3.53 -30.95
CA SER A 169 -9.62 -4.94 -30.83
C SER A 169 -10.75 -5.87 -31.26
N ASN A 170 -11.98 -5.60 -30.80
CA ASN A 170 -13.15 -6.37 -31.18
C ASN A 170 -13.43 -6.27 -32.69
N LYS A 171 -13.35 -5.06 -33.27
CA LYS A 171 -13.50 -4.87 -34.73
C LYS A 171 -12.45 -5.64 -35.54
N VAL A 172 -11.19 -5.65 -35.08
CA VAL A 172 -10.11 -6.42 -35.72
C VAL A 172 -10.44 -7.92 -35.69
N GLN A 173 -10.93 -8.41 -34.56
CA GLN A 173 -11.31 -9.81 -34.41
C GLN A 173 -12.52 -10.18 -35.28
N GLU A 174 -13.56 -9.36 -35.30
CA GLU A 174 -14.76 -9.56 -36.14
C GLU A 174 -14.37 -9.65 -37.62
N GLU A 175 -13.52 -8.73 -38.10
CA GLU A 175 -13.03 -8.74 -39.48
C GLU A 175 -12.12 -9.95 -39.77
N TYR A 176 -11.30 -10.36 -38.80
CA TYR A 176 -10.51 -11.58 -38.91
C TYR A 176 -11.41 -12.81 -39.08
N GLU A 177 -12.42 -12.96 -38.22
CA GLU A 177 -13.36 -14.09 -38.26
C GLU A 177 -14.17 -14.10 -39.56
N ARG A 178 -14.62 -12.92 -40.03
CA ARG A 178 -15.27 -12.77 -41.33
C ARG A 178 -14.39 -13.28 -42.47
N ILE A 179 -13.12 -12.86 -42.52
CA ILE A 179 -12.18 -13.28 -43.57
C ILE A 179 -11.89 -14.78 -43.47
N CYS A 180 -11.67 -15.31 -42.27
CA CYS A 180 -11.45 -16.76 -42.08
C CYS A 180 -12.66 -17.57 -42.56
N LYS A 181 -13.88 -17.12 -42.28
CA LYS A 181 -15.10 -17.75 -42.78
C LYS A 181 -15.17 -17.73 -44.31
N GLU A 182 -14.94 -16.57 -44.92
CA GLU A 182 -14.95 -16.43 -46.38
C GLU A 182 -13.90 -17.33 -47.05
N ALA A 183 -12.71 -17.45 -46.46
CA ALA A 183 -11.61 -18.24 -47.00
C ALA A 183 -11.79 -19.76 -46.80
N LEU A 184 -12.26 -20.18 -45.62
CA LEU A 184 -12.25 -21.58 -45.20
C LEU A 184 -13.60 -22.27 -45.40
N GLU A 185 -14.70 -21.60 -45.07
CA GLU A 185 -16.07 -22.16 -45.19
C GLU A 185 -16.63 -21.91 -46.58
N ASP A 186 -16.66 -20.65 -47.01
CA ASP A 186 -17.22 -20.26 -48.31
C ASP A 186 -16.27 -20.58 -49.48
N LYS A 187 -15.01 -20.94 -49.18
CA LYS A 187 -13.93 -21.24 -50.14
C LYS A 187 -13.78 -20.16 -51.20
N LYS A 188 -13.98 -18.90 -50.84
CA LYS A 188 -13.79 -17.77 -51.76
C LYS A 188 -12.32 -17.69 -52.17
N PRO A 189 -12.04 -17.41 -53.46
CA PRO A 189 -10.68 -17.14 -53.93
C PRO A 189 -10.02 -15.99 -53.17
N ALA A 190 -8.75 -16.13 -52.83
CA ALA A 190 -8.02 -15.18 -51.99
C ALA A 190 -8.00 -13.75 -52.56
N ASP A 191 -8.01 -13.60 -53.88
CA ASP A 191 -8.07 -12.34 -54.63
C ASP A 191 -9.44 -11.64 -54.54
N LYS A 192 -10.50 -12.37 -54.17
CA LYS A 192 -11.86 -11.84 -54.03
C LYS A 192 -12.24 -11.49 -52.60
N ILE A 193 -11.37 -11.77 -51.63
CA ILE A 193 -11.62 -11.47 -50.23
C ILE A 193 -11.16 -10.05 -49.94
N ASN A 194 -12.09 -9.19 -49.55
CA ASN A 194 -11.77 -7.82 -49.13
C ASN A 194 -11.08 -7.83 -47.75
N ARG A 195 -9.88 -7.27 -47.68
CA ARG A 195 -9.06 -7.14 -46.46
C ARG A 195 -8.77 -5.67 -46.08
N GLU A 196 -9.25 -4.70 -46.86
CA GLU A 196 -8.96 -3.28 -46.61
C GLU A 196 -9.47 -2.84 -45.24
N GLU A 197 -10.68 -3.25 -44.90
CA GLU A 197 -11.31 -2.94 -43.61
C GLU A 197 -10.53 -3.55 -42.44
N PHE A 198 -10.12 -4.82 -42.56
CA PHE A 198 -9.22 -5.46 -41.59
C PHE A 198 -7.93 -4.66 -41.36
N PHE A 199 -7.21 -4.31 -42.43
CA PHE A 199 -5.98 -3.53 -42.28
C PHE A 199 -6.22 -2.12 -41.73
N GLY A 200 -7.35 -1.50 -42.07
CA GLY A 200 -7.81 -0.24 -41.49
C GLY A 200 -8.01 -0.33 -39.98
N CYS A 201 -8.71 -1.37 -39.52
CA CYS A 201 -8.92 -1.64 -38.10
C CYS A 201 -7.59 -1.88 -37.35
N VAL A 202 -6.69 -2.66 -37.92
CA VAL A 202 -5.36 -2.93 -37.35
C VAL A 202 -4.54 -1.65 -37.21
N ASN A 203 -4.49 -0.81 -38.25
CA ASN A 203 -3.79 0.47 -38.19
C ASN A 203 -4.41 1.40 -37.13
N GLY A 204 -5.75 1.45 -37.06
CA GLY A 204 -6.46 2.20 -36.04
C GLY A 204 -6.08 1.78 -34.62
N MET A 205 -5.85 0.49 -34.36
CA MET A 205 -5.36 0.05 -33.05
C MET A 205 -3.98 0.63 -32.74
N PHE A 206 -3.04 0.55 -33.68
CA PHE A 206 -1.68 1.06 -33.50
C PHE A 206 -1.64 2.57 -33.23
N ASP A 207 -2.51 3.35 -33.87
CA ASP A 207 -2.58 4.81 -33.68
C ASP A 207 -3.01 5.21 -32.26
N ARG A 208 -3.70 4.33 -31.52
CA ARG A 208 -4.23 4.60 -30.17
C ARG A 208 -3.25 4.26 -29.05
N ILE A 209 -2.32 3.32 -29.30
CA ILE A 209 -1.33 2.88 -28.31
C ILE A 209 -0.53 4.05 -27.71
N PRO A 210 0.01 5.01 -28.49
CA PRO A 210 0.78 6.11 -27.92
C PRO A 210 -0.05 7.02 -27.02
N ASN A 211 -1.32 7.23 -27.36
CA ASN A 211 -2.21 8.09 -26.58
C ASN A 211 -2.56 7.44 -25.23
N PHE A 212 -2.84 6.13 -25.24
CA PHE A 212 -3.06 5.38 -24.02
C PHE A 212 -1.82 5.38 -23.10
N LEU A 213 -0.62 5.17 -23.65
CA LEU A 213 0.63 5.21 -22.86
C LEU A 213 0.84 6.57 -22.19
N LYS A 214 0.67 7.67 -22.94
CA LYS A 214 0.78 9.03 -22.40
C LYS A 214 -0.24 9.28 -21.27
N THR A 215 -1.44 8.73 -21.42
CA THR A 215 -2.50 8.85 -20.41
C THR A 215 -2.11 8.11 -19.12
N VAL A 216 -1.61 6.89 -19.24
CA VAL A 216 -1.13 6.10 -18.09
C VAL A 216 0.04 6.80 -17.39
N GLU A 217 1.04 7.26 -18.15
CA GLU A 217 2.20 7.97 -17.61
C GLU A 217 1.80 9.23 -16.83
N LYS A 218 0.96 10.07 -17.45
CA LYS A 218 0.44 11.31 -16.84
C LYS A 218 -0.28 11.01 -15.52
N ILE A 219 -1.15 9.99 -15.50
CA ILE A 219 -1.95 9.67 -14.31
C ILE A 219 -1.08 9.08 -13.20
N ILE A 220 -0.09 8.25 -13.54
CA ILE A 220 0.90 7.77 -12.56
C ILE A 220 1.64 8.97 -11.94
N TYR A 221 2.15 9.88 -12.77
CA TYR A 221 2.87 11.06 -12.29
C TYR A 221 2.00 11.97 -11.40
N ASP A 222 0.76 12.25 -11.83
CA ASP A 222 -0.18 13.11 -11.11
C ASP A 222 -0.62 12.53 -9.76
N ASN A 223 -0.67 11.20 -9.64
CA ASN A 223 -1.04 10.56 -8.38
C ASN A 223 0.16 10.36 -7.47
N ILE A 224 1.36 10.02 -7.97
CA ILE A 224 2.55 9.83 -7.13
C ILE A 224 3.01 11.14 -6.47
N ASN A 225 2.91 12.27 -7.18
CA ASN A 225 3.40 13.57 -6.69
C ASN A 225 2.37 14.37 -5.86
N LYS A 226 1.19 13.80 -5.61
CA LYS A 226 0.17 14.35 -4.69
C LYS A 226 0.16 13.57 -3.39
#